data_AF-A0A6L3NCG9-F1
#
_entry.id   AF-A0A6L3NCG9-F1
#
_cell.length_a   1.000
_cell.length_b   1.000
_cell.length_c   1.000
_cell.angle_alpha   90.00
_cell.angle_beta   90.00
_cell.angle_gamma   90.00
#
_symmetry.space_group_name_H-M   'P 1'
#
loop_
_entity.id
_entity.type
_entity.pdbx_description
1 polymer ?
#
loop_
_entity_poly.entity_id
_entity_poly.type
_entity_poly.pdbx_seq_one_letter_code
_entity_poly.pdbx_strand_id
1 'polypeptide(L)'
;SGLERASLDRLLTEYRSRVAFNERAHRDGAEPADVRARMLRVELELVGVSRDALLDLHRDGRVDDAVLHRIESELDFEELRLQRLLEP
;
A
#
# COMPACT_ATOMS: atom_id res chain seq x y z
N SER A 1 15.20 -4.92 14.50
CA SER A 1 16.21 -4.74 13.43
C SER A 1 16.05 -3.36 12.77
N GLY A 2 16.95 -2.95 11.86
CA GLY A 2 16.80 -1.67 11.14
C GLY A 2 15.58 -1.61 10.19
N LEU A 3 15.18 -2.77 9.66
CA LEU A 3 14.02 -2.92 8.79
C LEU A 3 12.70 -2.66 9.53
N GLU A 4 12.54 -3.21 10.74
CA GLU A 4 11.35 -2.97 11.57
C GLU A 4 11.12 -1.48 11.86
N ARG A 5 12.21 -0.73 12.08
CA ARG A 5 12.15 0.70 12.38
C ARG A 5 11.75 1.52 11.14
N ALA A 6 12.31 1.18 9.98
CA ALA A 6 11.93 1.82 8.70
C ALA A 6 10.46 1.53 8.33
N SER A 7 9.99 0.30 8.54
CA SER A 7 8.58 -0.07 8.33
C SER A 7 7.66 0.69 9.29
N LEU A 8 8.05 0.85 10.55
CA LEU A 8 7.28 1.64 11.53
C LEU A 8 7.20 3.12 11.15
N ASP A 9 8.31 3.72 10.71
CA ASP A 9 8.34 5.13 10.29
C ASP A 9 7.49 5.38 9.03
N ARG A 10 7.48 4.42 8.09
CA ARG A 10 6.59 4.45 6.94
C ARG A 10 5.12 4.42 7.38
N LEU A 11 4.77 3.51 8.29
CA LEU A 11 3.41 3.38 8.83
C LEU A 11 2.96 4.66 9.56
N LEU A 12 3.84 5.27 10.34
CA LEU A 12 3.57 6.53 11.06
C LEU A 12 3.36 7.71 10.11
N THR A 13 4.18 7.80 9.07
CA THR A 13 4.07 8.86 8.05
C THR A 13 2.73 8.78 7.34
N GLU A 14 2.33 7.56 7.03
CA GLU A 14 1.07 7.27 6.38
C GLU A 14 -0.12 7.57 7.30
N TYR A 15 -0.05 7.18 8.57
CA TYR A 15 -1.07 7.51 9.57
C TYR A 15 -1.24 9.02 9.74
N ARG A 16 -0.14 9.78 9.80
CA ARG A 16 -0.17 11.24 9.86
C ARG A 16 -0.83 11.84 8.63
N SER A 17 -0.51 11.32 7.44
CA SER A 17 -1.13 11.76 6.18
C SER A 17 -2.64 11.51 6.17
N ARG A 18 -3.08 10.36 6.72
CA ARG A 18 -4.50 10.04 6.87
C ARG A 18 -5.24 10.97 7.83
N VAL A 19 -4.63 11.32 8.96
CA VAL A 19 -5.22 12.25 9.93
C VAL A 19 -5.36 13.63 9.29
N ALA A 20 -4.29 14.16 8.71
CA ALA A 20 -4.31 15.47 8.05
C ALA A 20 -5.32 15.53 6.91
N PHE A 21 -5.45 14.44 6.14
CA PHE A 21 -6.44 14.34 5.06
C PHE A 21 -7.89 14.34 5.60
N ASN A 22 -8.18 13.54 6.63
CA ASN A 22 -9.51 13.51 7.25
C ASN A 22 -9.86 14.85 7.92
N GLU A 23 -8.90 15.49 8.58
CA GLU A 23 -9.09 16.82 9.16
C GLU A 23 -9.41 17.87 8.11
N ARG A 24 -8.75 17.82 6.94
CA ARG A 24 -9.09 18.68 5.80
C ARG A 24 -10.46 18.36 5.23
N ALA A 25 -10.77 17.09 4.97
CA ALA A 25 -12.07 16.70 4.44
C ALA A 25 -13.23 17.10 5.38
N HIS A 26 -13.02 17.02 6.71
CA HIS A 26 -13.97 17.49 7.70
C HIS A 26 -14.12 19.02 7.71
N ARG A 27 -13.01 19.76 7.54
CA ARG A 27 -12.98 21.23 7.58
C ARG A 27 -13.50 21.89 6.30
N ASP A 28 -13.15 21.33 5.15
CA ASP A 28 -13.33 21.97 3.84
C ASP A 28 -14.64 21.52 3.14
N GLY A 29 -15.45 20.68 3.80
CA GLY A 29 -16.70 20.18 3.25
C GLY A 29 -16.47 19.10 2.19
N ALA A 30 -15.93 17.96 2.65
CA ALA A 30 -15.73 16.69 1.95
C ALA A 30 -15.05 16.78 0.57
N GLU A 31 -13.81 16.29 0.48
CA GLU A 31 -13.51 15.45 -0.68
C GLU A 31 -14.54 14.32 -0.68
N PRO A 32 -15.23 14.03 -1.79
CA PRO A 32 -16.21 12.96 -1.81
C PRO A 32 -15.51 11.68 -1.36
N ALA A 33 -16.01 11.02 -0.32
CA ALA A 33 -15.49 9.74 0.15
C ALA A 33 -15.31 8.74 -1.02
N ASP A 34 -16.13 8.90 -2.06
CA ASP A 34 -16.07 8.19 -3.34
C ASP A 34 -14.77 8.40 -4.13
N VAL A 35 -14.20 9.61 -4.13
CA VAL A 35 -12.91 9.92 -4.81
C VAL A 35 -11.77 9.20 -4.09
N ARG A 36 -11.75 9.26 -2.76
CA ARG A 36 -10.75 8.55 -1.95
C ARG A 36 -10.86 7.03 -2.11
N ALA A 37 -12.08 6.49 -2.01
CA ALA A 37 -12.32 5.06 -2.21
C ALA A 37 -11.90 4.62 -3.62
N ARG A 38 -12.12 5.45 -4.64
CA ARG A 38 -11.64 5.19 -6.00
C ARG A 38 -10.11 5.15 -6.08
N MET A 39 -9.41 6.11 -5.47
CA MET A 39 -7.93 6.11 -5.46
C MET A 39 -7.37 4.85 -4.77
N LEU A 40 -7.91 4.49 -3.61
CA LEU A 40 -7.48 3.29 -2.88
C LEU A 40 -7.70 2.00 -3.69
N ARG A 41 -8.78 1.91 -4.48
CA ARG A 41 -9.01 0.77 -5.39
C ARG A 41 -7.98 0.72 -6.52
N VAL A 42 -7.58 1.86 -7.08
CA VAL A 42 -6.52 1.93 -8.10
C VAL A 42 -5.17 1.51 -7.51
N GLU A 43 -4.86 1.95 -6.28
CA GLU A 43 -3.64 1.51 -5.59
C GLU A 43 -3.65 -0.01 -5.33
N LEU A 44 -4.80 -0.57 -4.95
CA LEU A 44 -4.96 -2.01 -4.76
C LEU A 44 -4.75 -2.80 -6.07
N GLU A 45 -5.29 -2.30 -7.19
CA GLU A 45 -5.05 -2.88 -8.51
C GLU A 45 -3.56 -2.83 -8.89
N LEU A 46 -2.88 -1.73 -8.60
CA LEU A 46 -1.44 -1.59 -8.84
C LEU A 46 -0.61 -2.59 -8.03
N VAL A 47 -1.01 -2.93 -6.80
CA VAL A 47 -0.36 -3.99 -6.01
C VAL A 47 -0.45 -5.33 -6.73
N GLY A 48 -1.62 -5.66 -7.28
CA GLY A 48 -1.83 -6.86 -8.10
C GLY A 48 -0.90 -6.90 -9.33
N VAL A 49 -0.89 -5.83 -10.12
CA VAL A 49 -0.01 -5.72 -11.32
C VAL A 49 1.48 -5.83 -10.94
N SER A 50 1.86 -5.25 -9.81
CA SER A 50 3.24 -5.31 -9.30
C SER A 50 3.64 -6.74 -8.92
N ARG A 51 2.71 -7.51 -8.35
CA ARG A 51 2.92 -8.93 -8.03
C ARG A 51 3.11 -9.75 -9.30
N ASP A 52 2.27 -9.56 -10.31
CA ASP A 52 2.39 -10.28 -11.58
C ASP A 52 3.75 -10.00 -12.25
N ALA A 53 4.17 -8.73 -12.28
CA ALA A 53 5.47 -8.34 -12.83
C ALA A 53 6.64 -8.96 -12.05
N LEU A 54 6.55 -9.05 -10.71
CA LEU A 54 7.54 -9.70 -9.87
C LEU A 54 7.64 -11.22 -10.17
N LEU A 55 6.50 -11.88 -10.35
CA LEU A 55 6.44 -13.30 -10.70
C LEU A 55 7.04 -13.55 -12.08
N ASP A 56 6.80 -12.68 -13.05
CA ASP A 56 7.41 -12.79 -14.39
C ASP A 56 8.94 -12.62 -14.32
N LEU A 57 9.43 -11.64 -13.56
CA LEU A 57 10.88 -11.47 -13.34
C LEU A 57 11.52 -12.69 -12.68
N HIS A 58 10.81 -13.34 -11.75
CA HIS A 58 11.28 -14.56 -11.13
C HIS A 58 11.29 -15.75 -12.10
N ARG A 59 10.23 -15.94 -12.89
CA ARG A 59 10.16 -16.97 -13.94
C ARG A 59 11.27 -16.81 -14.98
N ASP A 60 11.64 -15.58 -15.30
CA ASP A 60 12.75 -15.24 -16.19
C ASP A 60 14.14 -15.43 -15.55
N GLY A 61 14.21 -15.85 -14.28
CA GLY A 61 15.46 -16.05 -13.54
C GLY A 61 16.18 -14.75 -13.17
N ARG A 62 15.50 -13.60 -13.27
CA ARG A 62 16.06 -12.27 -12.96
C ARG A 62 15.95 -11.91 -11.48
N VAL A 63 15.10 -12.61 -10.75
CA VAL A 63 14.87 -12.46 -9.31
C VAL A 63 14.94 -13.84 -8.67
N ASP A 64 15.77 -14.00 -7.64
CA ASP A 64 15.84 -15.23 -6.86
C ASP A 64 14.71 -15.36 -5.83
N ASP A 65 14.50 -16.56 -5.31
CA ASP A 65 13.43 -16.89 -4.34
C ASP A 65 13.45 -16.00 -3.10
N ALA A 66 14.64 -15.65 -2.60
CA ALA A 66 14.75 -14.86 -1.37
C ALA A 66 14.32 -13.41 -1.62
N VAL A 67 14.67 -12.85 -2.78
CA VAL A 67 14.22 -11.54 -3.21
C VAL A 67 12.73 -11.54 -3.52
N LEU A 68 12.23 -12.59 -4.21
CA LEU A 68 10.81 -12.78 -4.48
C LEU A 68 10.00 -12.74 -3.19
N HIS A 69 10.29 -13.64 -2.25
CA HIS A 69 9.52 -13.76 -1.01
C HIS A 69 9.57 -12.49 -0.15
N ARG A 70 10.70 -11.77 -0.15
CA ARG A 70 10.80 -10.49 0.56
C ARG A 70 9.85 -9.45 -0.04
N ILE A 71 9.84 -9.31 -1.36
CA ILE A 71 8.99 -8.32 -2.04
C ILE A 71 7.52 -8.75 -1.97
N GLU A 72 7.21 -10.04 -2.11
CA GLU A 72 5.85 -10.57 -1.91
C GLU A 72 5.32 -10.23 -0.53
N SER A 73 6.13 -10.39 0.52
CA SER A 73 5.75 -10.01 1.88
C SER A 73 5.43 -8.51 1.97
N GLU A 74 6.24 -7.65 1.32
CA GLU A 74 6.01 -6.20 1.29
C GLU A 74 4.69 -5.86 0.56
N LEU A 75 4.38 -6.55 -0.54
CA LEU A 75 3.13 -6.40 -1.29
C LEU A 75 1.92 -6.90 -0.49
N ASP A 76 2.04 -8.02 0.24
CA ASP A 76 0.98 -8.54 1.11
C ASP A 76 0.63 -7.55 2.22
N PHE A 77 1.64 -6.92 2.83
CA PHE A 77 1.40 -5.88 3.85
C PHE A 77 0.69 -4.66 3.26
N GLU A 78 1.06 -4.23 2.05
CA GLU A 78 0.42 -3.10 1.39
C GLU A 78 -1.02 -3.42 1.00
N GLU A 79 -1.29 -4.63 0.50
CA GLU A 79 -2.62 -5.11 0.17
C GLU A 79 -3.54 -5.12 1.41
N LEU A 80 -3.09 -5.73 2.51
CA LEU A 80 -3.85 -5.76 3.77
C LEU A 80 -4.16 -4.35 4.29
N ARG A 81 -3.18 -3.45 4.19
CA ARG A 81 -3.32 -2.05 4.59
C ARG A 81 -4.39 -1.35 3.73
N LEU A 82 -4.34 -1.50 2.41
CA LEU A 82 -5.30 -0.89 1.48
C LEU A 82 -6.71 -1.45 1.66
N GLN A 83 -6.85 -2.76 1.84
CA GLN A 83 -8.13 -3.41 2.15
C GLN A 83 -8.75 -2.83 3.42
N ARG A 84 -7.97 -2.68 4.49
CA ARG A 84 -8.43 -2.07 5.75
C ARG A 84 -8.82 -0.59 5.60
N LEU A 85 -8.24 0.13 4.65
CA LEU A 85 -8.61 1.52 4.35
C LEU A 85 -9.88 1.64 3.52
N LEU A 86 -10.28 0.57 2.83
CA LEU A 86 -11.52 0.48 2.07
C LEU A 86 -12.70 -0.04 2.90
N GLU A 87 -12.45 -0.59 4.09
CA GLU A 87 -13.50 -0.93 5.05
C GLU A 87 -14.24 0.37 5.50
N PRO A 88 -15.59 0.35 5.52
CA PRO A 88 -16.41 1.52 5.86
C PRO A 88 -16.34 1.93 7.33
#